data_AF-A0A9Q4FTH8-F1
#
_entry.id   AF-A0A9Q4FTH8-F1
#
_cell.length_a   1.000
_cell.length_b   1.000
_cell.length_c   1.000
_cell.angle_alpha   90.00
_cell.angle_beta   90.00
_cell.angle_gamma   90.00
#
_symmetry.space_group_name_H-M   'P 1'
#
loop_
_entity.id
_entity.type
_entity.pdbx_description
1 polymer ?
#
loop_
_entity_poly.entity_id
_entity_poly.type
_entity_poly.pdbx_seq_one_letter_code
_entity_poly.pdbx_strand_id
1 'polypeptide(L)'
;MKIAVLRERFEGESRVAATPETIAKFIGLGAEVSVEKGAGTGSRISDDDFKAAGAGIGASAAATLKGADIVLCVRRPAAGDLSGVNKGALLIGALDPYGNEKDVAALAKAGVAAVSMEFMPRITRAQVMDILSSQANLAGYQAVIEASAVFDRALPMMMTAAGTVRPAKAFVMGAGVAGLQAIATAKRLGALVSATDVRAAAGEQVESLGAKFIMTDALKDASGAGGYARELTKDEQASQAELVAGHISKQDIVITTALIPGRPAPKLVTKAMVESMAPGSVIVDLAAERGGNVELTQPGKVIEHNGVTIIGYTNLAGHIPTTASQLYARNLLAFVTTLIDAKEKKLAIDWDDELVKATVLTRDGAVVHPNFVAAPAAAQPASAAKPATKKPAAAKSATAKATASKAPAKSAATPKPAAPKPDIAHDPEAKPAARKTPARKTAAKPAAAEAHPQSAAAPAKKPAAKKPAAKMPAAPKGGDQ
;
A
#
# COMPACT_ATOMS: atom_id res chain seq x y z
N MET A 1 14.63 24.31 -16.52
CA MET A 1 13.34 24.07 -15.82
C MET A 1 13.62 24.00 -14.33
N LYS A 2 12.67 24.36 -13.46
CA LYS A 2 12.82 24.25 -12.01
C LYS A 2 11.91 23.17 -11.42
N ILE A 3 12.49 22.27 -10.63
CA ILE A 3 11.79 21.22 -9.88
C ILE A 3 11.84 21.56 -8.39
N ALA A 4 10.68 21.69 -7.77
CA ALA A 4 10.52 21.93 -6.34
C ALA A 4 10.13 20.63 -5.61
N VAL A 5 10.77 20.37 -4.48
CA VAL A 5 10.46 19.24 -3.59
C VAL A 5 10.01 19.81 -2.25
N LEU A 6 8.74 19.61 -1.92
CA LEU A 6 8.16 20.12 -0.68
C LEU A 6 8.47 19.21 0.51
N ARG A 7 8.43 19.79 1.70
CA ARG A 7 8.36 19.01 2.94
C ARG A 7 6.94 18.51 3.14
N GLU A 8 6.82 17.23 3.44
CA GLU A 8 5.52 16.62 3.79
C GLU A 8 4.99 17.20 5.11
N ARG A 9 3.69 17.51 5.11
CA ARG A 9 2.97 18.12 6.25
C ARG A 9 1.91 17.21 6.85
N PHE A 10 1.58 16.12 6.17
CA PHE A 10 0.63 15.14 6.67
C PHE A 10 1.21 14.44 7.90
N GLU A 11 0.39 14.26 8.94
CA GLU A 11 0.85 13.63 10.19
C GLU A 11 1.29 12.18 9.93
N GLY A 12 2.45 11.80 10.47
CA GLY A 12 3.03 10.48 10.25
C GLY A 12 3.63 10.28 8.86
N GLU A 13 3.66 11.30 7.99
CA GLU A 13 4.42 11.24 6.74
C GLU A 13 5.88 11.63 6.96
N SER A 14 6.75 10.64 6.83
CA SER A 14 8.20 10.75 7.04
C SER A 14 9.00 10.56 5.75
N ARG A 15 8.31 10.26 4.63
CA ARG A 15 8.93 10.13 3.31
C ARG A 15 9.21 11.49 2.67
N VAL A 16 9.96 11.48 1.58
CA VAL A 16 10.28 12.64 0.75
C VAL A 16 10.30 12.25 -0.73
N ALA A 17 9.83 13.15 -1.60
CA ALA A 17 9.63 12.86 -3.03
C ALA A 17 10.93 12.84 -3.87
N ALA A 18 12.06 13.22 -3.29
CA ALA A 18 13.37 13.19 -3.96
C ALA A 18 14.48 12.78 -2.99
N THR A 19 15.53 12.18 -3.54
CA THR A 19 16.75 11.80 -2.80
C THR A 19 17.98 12.43 -3.47
N PRO A 20 19.14 12.50 -2.80
CA PRO A 20 20.38 13.00 -3.41
C PRO A 20 20.69 12.35 -4.78
N GLU A 21 20.43 11.05 -4.91
CA GLU A 21 20.58 10.32 -6.18
C GLU A 21 19.67 10.87 -7.29
N THR A 22 18.37 11.06 -7.01
CA THR A 22 17.43 11.53 -8.03
C THR A 22 17.61 13.01 -8.34
N ILE A 23 18.04 13.81 -7.36
CA ILE A 23 18.42 15.21 -7.57
C ILE A 23 19.56 15.33 -8.56
N ALA A 24 20.64 14.58 -8.36
CA ALA A 24 21.79 14.59 -9.28
C ALA A 24 21.37 14.22 -10.72
N LYS A 25 20.44 13.26 -10.85
CA LYS A 25 19.89 12.86 -12.16
C LYS A 25 19.02 13.95 -12.78
N PHE A 26 18.15 14.61 -12.01
CA PHE A 26 17.37 15.75 -12.50
C PHE A 26 18.26 16.91 -12.97
N ILE A 27 19.34 17.21 -12.24
CA ILE A 27 20.32 18.22 -12.65
C ILE A 27 21.02 17.80 -13.95
N GLY A 28 21.36 16.52 -14.11
CA GLY A 28 21.89 15.99 -15.37
C GLY A 28 20.95 16.24 -16.57
N LEU A 29 19.64 16.14 -16.34
CA LEU A 29 18.57 16.45 -17.31
C LEU A 29 18.34 17.96 -17.52
N GLY A 30 19.11 18.84 -16.86
CA GLY A 30 19.04 20.30 -16.99
C GLY A 30 18.00 20.98 -16.10
N ALA A 31 17.54 20.29 -15.05
CA ALA A 31 16.72 20.91 -14.02
C ALA A 31 17.56 21.68 -12.99
N GLU A 32 17.05 22.82 -12.55
CA GLU A 32 17.40 23.41 -11.26
C GLU A 32 16.49 22.76 -10.21
N VAL A 33 17.06 22.19 -9.15
CA VAL A 33 16.27 21.54 -8.10
C VAL A 33 16.30 22.37 -6.83
N SER A 34 15.13 22.64 -6.26
CA SER A 34 14.99 23.27 -4.95
C SER A 34 14.25 22.34 -3.99
N VAL A 35 14.78 22.18 -2.79
CA VAL A 35 14.20 21.35 -1.73
C VAL A 35 13.84 22.23 -0.54
N GLU A 36 12.64 22.09 0.01
CA GLU A 36 12.27 22.77 1.24
C GLU A 36 13.13 22.30 2.42
N LYS A 37 13.58 23.25 3.24
CA LYS A 37 14.36 22.98 4.45
C LYS A 37 13.68 21.91 5.33
N GLY A 38 14.42 20.85 5.65
CA GLY A 38 13.95 19.76 6.49
C GLY A 38 13.00 18.78 5.80
N ALA A 39 12.81 18.84 4.47
CA ALA A 39 11.97 17.89 3.74
C ALA A 39 12.45 16.44 3.91
N GLY A 40 13.76 16.22 3.96
CA GLY A 40 14.36 14.89 4.07
C GLY A 40 14.52 14.35 5.49
N THR A 41 14.22 15.15 6.54
CA THR A 41 14.55 14.80 7.93
C THR A 41 13.92 13.47 8.36
N GLY A 42 12.64 13.22 8.02
CA GLY A 42 11.96 11.97 8.34
C GLY A 42 12.57 10.75 7.64
N SER A 43 13.24 10.96 6.50
CA SER A 43 13.87 9.92 5.69
C SER A 43 15.37 9.77 5.95
N ARG A 44 15.90 10.44 6.97
CA ARG A 44 17.35 10.48 7.31
C ARG A 44 18.21 11.07 6.19
N ILE A 45 17.68 12.06 5.49
CA ILE A 45 18.41 12.82 4.47
C ILE A 45 18.51 14.25 4.98
N SER A 46 19.72 14.72 5.23
CA SER A 46 19.94 16.08 5.72
C SER A 46 19.83 17.10 4.59
N ASP A 47 19.60 18.37 4.95
CA ASP A 47 19.64 19.47 3.98
C ASP A 47 21.01 19.57 3.29
N ASP A 48 22.09 19.23 3.99
CA ASP A 48 23.45 19.26 3.44
C ASP A 48 23.69 18.12 2.44
N ASP A 49 23.05 16.95 2.61
CA ASP A 49 23.09 15.88 1.60
C ASP A 49 22.43 16.33 0.28
N PHE A 50 21.33 17.09 0.37
CA PHE A 50 20.68 17.66 -0.81
C PHE A 50 21.53 18.76 -1.46
N LYS A 51 22.17 19.64 -0.68
CA LYS A 51 23.12 20.64 -1.21
C LYS A 51 24.31 19.99 -1.89
N ALA A 52 24.87 18.94 -1.29
CA ALA A 52 26.00 18.20 -1.85
C ALA A 52 25.64 17.55 -3.20
N ALA A 53 24.37 17.16 -3.38
CA ALA A 53 23.84 16.69 -4.66
C ALA A 53 23.53 17.81 -5.68
N GLY A 54 23.69 19.08 -5.30
CA GLY A 54 23.52 20.25 -6.17
C GLY A 54 22.16 20.94 -6.07
N ALA A 55 21.30 20.58 -5.12
CA ALA A 55 20.02 21.27 -4.92
C ALA A 55 20.16 22.57 -4.10
N GLY A 56 19.34 23.56 -4.42
CA GLY A 56 19.13 24.73 -3.56
C GLY A 56 18.18 24.40 -2.41
N ILE A 57 18.44 24.94 -1.21
CA ILE A 57 17.54 24.77 -0.06
C ILE A 57 16.65 25.99 0.10
N GLY A 58 15.35 25.81 -0.09
CA GLY A 58 14.34 26.84 0.14
C GLY A 58 14.04 26.97 1.63
N ALA A 59 14.10 28.19 2.17
CA ALA A 59 13.85 28.45 3.60
C ALA A 59 12.38 28.23 4.02
N SER A 60 11.46 28.20 3.06
CA SER A 60 10.03 27.96 3.24
C SER A 60 9.44 27.34 1.97
N ALA A 61 8.24 26.75 2.07
CA ALA A 61 7.52 26.23 0.91
C ALA A 61 7.39 27.27 -0.23
N ALA A 62 7.02 28.51 0.08
CA ALA A 62 6.91 29.58 -0.92
C ALA A 62 8.25 29.90 -1.62
N ALA A 63 9.36 29.89 -0.87
CA ALA A 63 10.69 30.10 -1.46
C ALA A 63 11.11 28.93 -2.36
N THR A 64 10.80 27.69 -1.97
CA THR A 64 11.05 26.49 -2.75
C THR A 64 10.25 26.50 -4.06
N LEU A 65 8.96 26.86 -3.99
CA LEU A 65 8.02 26.82 -5.12
C LEU A 65 8.16 27.97 -6.11
N LYS A 66 8.74 29.10 -5.71
CA LYS A 66 8.84 30.29 -6.56
C LYS A 66 9.47 29.95 -7.93
N GLY A 67 8.69 30.10 -8.99
CA GLY A 67 9.12 29.83 -10.37
C GLY A 67 9.28 28.35 -10.71
N ALA A 68 8.71 27.43 -9.93
CA ALA A 68 8.78 26.00 -10.20
C ALA A 68 7.89 25.61 -11.38
N ASP A 69 8.43 24.78 -12.28
CA ASP A 69 7.72 24.15 -13.40
C ASP A 69 7.17 22.77 -13.02
N ILE A 70 7.83 22.10 -12.07
CA ILE A 70 7.39 20.82 -11.50
C ILE A 70 7.45 20.92 -9.98
N VAL A 71 6.43 20.39 -9.31
CA VAL A 71 6.38 20.15 -7.87
C VAL A 71 6.27 18.65 -7.65
N LEU A 72 7.24 18.09 -6.92
CA LEU A 72 7.21 16.69 -6.48
C LEU A 72 6.75 16.62 -5.02
N CYS A 73 5.77 15.77 -4.77
CA CYS A 73 5.22 15.50 -3.44
C CYS A 73 4.99 14.01 -3.25
N VAL A 74 4.94 13.56 -2.00
CA VAL A 74 4.50 12.21 -1.64
C VAL A 74 2.98 12.22 -1.50
N ARG A 75 2.42 13.08 -0.64
CA ARG A 75 0.98 13.24 -0.44
C ARG A 75 0.52 14.53 -1.10
N ARG A 76 -0.75 14.57 -1.50
CA ARG A 76 -1.38 15.76 -2.09
C ARG A 76 -1.24 16.99 -1.16
N PRO A 77 -0.61 18.09 -1.61
CA PRO A 77 -0.63 19.35 -0.88
C PRO A 77 -1.98 20.03 -0.99
N ALA A 78 -2.30 20.93 -0.04
CA ALA A 78 -3.45 21.81 -0.21
C ALA A 78 -3.20 22.79 -1.36
N ALA A 79 -4.24 23.18 -2.09
CA ALA A 79 -4.11 24.12 -3.21
C ALA A 79 -3.49 25.46 -2.79
N GLY A 80 -3.76 25.92 -1.56
CA GLY A 80 -3.17 27.13 -1.00
C GLY A 80 -1.66 27.05 -0.76
N ASP A 81 -1.11 25.84 -0.60
CA ASP A 81 0.32 25.63 -0.38
C ASP A 81 1.13 25.72 -1.67
N LEU A 82 0.48 25.77 -2.84
CA LEU A 82 1.11 25.81 -4.16
C LEU A 82 1.35 27.24 -4.68
N SER A 83 1.24 28.25 -3.83
CA SER A 83 1.49 29.64 -4.23
C SER A 83 2.92 29.83 -4.76
N GLY A 84 3.06 30.52 -5.90
CA GLY A 84 4.36 30.88 -6.48
C GLY A 84 4.90 29.93 -7.55
N VAL A 85 4.22 28.82 -7.83
CA VAL A 85 4.52 27.97 -9.00
C VAL A 85 4.22 28.71 -10.31
N ASN A 86 4.87 28.31 -11.39
CA ASN A 86 4.54 28.83 -12.72
C ASN A 86 3.13 28.39 -13.13
N LYS A 87 2.46 29.20 -13.96
CA LYS A 87 1.17 28.82 -14.53
C LYS A 87 1.31 27.53 -15.34
N GLY A 88 0.47 26.54 -15.08
CA GLY A 88 0.55 25.24 -15.75
C GLY A 88 1.65 24.32 -15.20
N ALA A 89 2.27 24.65 -14.06
CA ALA A 89 3.24 23.78 -13.42
C ALA A 89 2.66 22.39 -13.13
N LEU A 90 3.48 21.36 -13.29
CA LEU A 90 3.11 19.98 -12.99
C LEU A 90 3.17 19.74 -11.49
N LEU A 91 2.10 19.21 -10.91
CA LEU A 91 2.10 18.66 -9.54
C LEU A 91 2.09 17.14 -9.65
N ILE A 92 3.16 16.46 -9.24
CA ILE A 92 3.33 15.02 -9.43
C ILE A 92 3.50 14.36 -8.05
N GLY A 93 2.64 13.39 -7.76
CA GLY A 93 2.68 12.63 -6.50
C GLY A 93 1.51 11.68 -6.33
N ALA A 94 1.32 11.17 -5.11
CA ALA A 94 0.10 10.43 -4.76
C ALA A 94 -0.99 11.44 -4.34
N LEU A 95 -1.97 11.65 -5.22
CA LEU A 95 -2.96 12.71 -5.09
C LEU A 95 -4.29 12.28 -4.45
N ASP A 96 -4.47 10.97 -4.24
CA ASP A 96 -5.66 10.33 -3.68
C ASP A 96 -7.00 10.96 -4.12
N PRO A 97 -7.37 10.87 -5.40
CA PRO A 97 -8.49 11.65 -5.93
C PRO A 97 -9.87 11.10 -5.53
N TYR A 98 -10.02 9.79 -5.29
CA TYR A 98 -11.32 9.19 -4.97
C TYR A 98 -11.79 9.59 -3.55
N GLY A 99 -12.98 10.21 -3.47
CA GLY A 99 -13.53 10.73 -2.22
C GLY A 99 -12.98 12.09 -1.82
N ASN A 100 -12.09 12.68 -2.64
CA ASN A 100 -11.47 13.97 -2.41
C ASN A 100 -11.65 14.94 -3.59
N GLU A 101 -12.78 14.86 -4.28
CA GLU A 101 -13.06 15.57 -5.53
C GLU A 101 -13.02 17.10 -5.36
N LYS A 102 -13.41 17.61 -4.18
CA LYS A 102 -13.36 19.05 -3.86
C LYS A 102 -11.94 19.61 -3.90
N ASP A 103 -10.99 18.85 -3.35
CA ASP A 103 -9.59 19.24 -3.31
C ASP A 103 -8.94 19.11 -4.70
N VAL A 104 -9.34 18.10 -5.48
CA VAL A 104 -8.95 17.99 -6.90
C VAL A 104 -9.43 19.19 -7.70
N ALA A 105 -10.68 19.62 -7.50
CA ALA A 105 -11.21 20.83 -8.11
C ALA A 105 -10.48 22.10 -7.64
N ALA A 106 -10.00 22.14 -6.40
CA ALA A 106 -9.18 23.24 -5.89
C ALA A 106 -7.80 23.28 -6.56
N LEU A 107 -7.16 22.13 -6.79
CA LEU A 107 -5.91 22.04 -7.56
C LEU A 107 -6.11 22.53 -9.00
N ALA A 108 -7.21 22.13 -9.65
CA ALA A 108 -7.55 22.64 -10.97
C ALA A 108 -7.63 24.16 -10.98
N LYS A 109 -8.37 24.77 -10.04
CA LYS A 109 -8.50 26.23 -9.90
C LYS A 109 -7.17 26.93 -9.59
N ALA A 110 -6.24 26.26 -8.91
CA ALA A 110 -4.90 26.77 -8.68
C ALA A 110 -4.05 26.84 -9.96
N GLY A 111 -4.54 26.27 -11.08
CA GLY A 111 -3.90 26.37 -12.39
C GLY A 111 -2.71 25.42 -12.57
N VAL A 112 -2.59 24.40 -11.71
CA VAL A 112 -1.59 23.33 -11.86
C VAL A 112 -2.12 22.19 -12.72
N ALA A 113 -1.20 21.56 -13.45
CA ALA A 113 -1.45 20.30 -14.12
C ALA A 113 -1.13 19.15 -13.15
N ALA A 114 -2.14 18.69 -12.42
CA ALA A 114 -1.96 17.67 -11.41
C ALA A 114 -1.89 16.28 -12.06
N VAL A 115 -0.86 15.50 -11.70
CA VAL A 115 -0.60 14.15 -12.21
C VAL A 115 -0.66 13.18 -11.03
N SER A 116 -1.67 12.31 -11.04
CA SER A 116 -1.90 11.30 -10.01
C SER A 116 -1.13 10.04 -10.38
N MET A 117 -0.04 9.77 -9.66
CA MET A 117 0.80 8.60 -9.92
C MET A 117 0.09 7.28 -9.59
N GLU A 118 -1.02 7.30 -8.87
CA GLU A 118 -1.89 6.13 -8.63
C GLU A 118 -2.59 5.61 -9.88
N PHE A 119 -2.71 6.45 -10.92
CA PHE A 119 -3.31 6.07 -12.21
C PHE A 119 -2.29 5.59 -13.24
N MET A 120 -1.06 5.33 -12.81
CA MET A 120 -0.05 4.76 -13.68
C MET A 120 -0.59 3.47 -14.33
N PRO A 121 -0.68 3.38 -15.67
CA PRO A 121 -1.26 2.21 -16.32
C PRO A 121 -0.38 0.98 -16.10
N ARG A 122 -1.02 -0.18 -15.98
CA ARG A 122 -0.32 -1.46 -15.75
C ARG A 122 0.20 -2.05 -17.06
N ILE A 123 1.15 -1.37 -17.68
CA ILE A 123 1.84 -1.79 -18.90
C ILE A 123 3.34 -1.92 -18.65
N THR A 124 4.04 -2.73 -19.45
CA THR A 124 5.45 -3.10 -19.21
C THR A 124 6.36 -1.87 -19.03
N ARG A 125 6.25 -0.85 -19.89
CA ARG A 125 7.10 0.35 -19.80
C ARG A 125 6.84 1.22 -18.56
N ALA A 126 5.66 1.11 -17.96
CA ALA A 126 5.23 1.90 -16.81
C ALA A 126 5.55 1.24 -15.46
N GLN A 127 5.96 -0.02 -15.43
CA GLN A 127 6.21 -0.76 -14.18
C GLN A 127 7.25 -0.07 -13.29
N VAL A 128 8.27 0.55 -13.89
CA VAL A 128 9.31 1.30 -13.15
C VAL A 128 8.80 2.62 -12.56
N MET A 129 7.61 3.06 -12.95
CA MET A 129 6.97 4.31 -12.51
C MET A 129 5.82 4.04 -11.51
N ASP A 130 5.45 2.78 -11.29
CA ASP A 130 4.33 2.40 -10.44
C ASP A 130 4.67 2.58 -8.95
N ILE A 131 4.20 3.69 -8.38
CA ILE A 131 4.36 4.00 -6.95
C ILE A 131 3.55 3.06 -6.06
N LEU A 132 2.42 2.52 -6.54
CA LEU A 132 1.57 1.66 -5.72
C LEU A 132 2.28 0.34 -5.47
N SER A 133 2.89 -0.23 -6.51
CA SER A 133 3.67 -1.46 -6.39
C SER A 133 4.90 -1.28 -5.49
N SER A 134 5.67 -0.20 -5.65
CA SER A 134 6.87 0.02 -4.83
C SER A 134 6.55 0.22 -3.34
N GLN A 135 5.52 1.00 -3.04
CA GLN A 135 5.12 1.27 -1.65
C GLN A 135 4.39 0.08 -1.03
N ALA A 136 3.54 -0.64 -1.78
CA ALA A 136 2.85 -1.83 -1.29
C ALA A 136 3.83 -2.95 -0.95
N ASN A 137 4.91 -3.12 -1.75
CA ASN A 137 5.96 -4.08 -1.43
C ASN A 137 6.55 -3.79 -0.04
N LEU A 138 7.03 -2.57 0.19
CA LEU A 138 7.59 -2.17 1.48
C LEU A 138 6.59 -2.26 2.63
N ALA A 139 5.30 -1.93 2.40
CA ALA A 139 4.25 -2.08 3.40
C ALA A 139 4.06 -3.55 3.82
N GLY A 140 4.12 -4.49 2.86
CA GLY A 140 4.05 -5.93 3.14
C GLY A 140 5.23 -6.44 3.96
N TYR A 141 6.45 -5.96 3.67
CA TYR A 141 7.63 -6.22 4.50
C TYR A 141 7.44 -5.66 5.92
N GLN A 142 7.11 -4.37 6.01
CA GLN A 142 7.00 -3.67 7.29
C GLN A 142 5.88 -4.26 8.16
N ALA A 143 4.77 -4.70 7.58
CA ALA A 143 3.68 -5.34 8.33
C ALA A 143 4.15 -6.57 9.11
N VAL A 144 5.04 -7.39 8.53
CA VAL A 144 5.61 -8.54 9.24
C VAL A 144 6.56 -8.10 10.35
N ILE A 145 7.35 -7.05 10.12
CA ILE A 145 8.24 -6.49 11.15
C ILE A 145 7.46 -5.95 12.33
N GLU A 146 6.43 -5.13 12.08
CA GLU A 146 5.53 -4.59 13.11
C GLU A 146 4.82 -5.71 13.87
N ALA A 147 4.31 -6.73 13.17
CA ALA A 147 3.71 -7.90 13.81
C ALA A 147 4.73 -8.61 14.73
N SER A 148 5.94 -8.85 14.24
CA SER A 148 6.99 -9.54 14.99
C SER A 148 7.48 -8.76 16.22
N ALA A 149 7.40 -7.43 16.18
CA ALA A 149 7.85 -6.57 17.27
C ALA A 149 6.91 -6.62 18.49
N VAL A 150 5.62 -6.85 18.26
CA VAL A 150 4.60 -6.93 19.33
C VAL A 150 4.17 -8.36 19.65
N PHE A 151 4.52 -9.34 18.82
CA PHE A 151 4.24 -10.75 19.05
C PHE A 151 5.16 -11.31 20.15
N ASP A 152 4.58 -12.02 21.12
CA ASP A 152 5.27 -12.43 22.35
C ASP A 152 6.03 -13.78 22.25
N ARG A 153 6.01 -14.40 21.07
CA ARG A 153 6.69 -15.67 20.78
C ARG A 153 7.65 -15.53 19.60
N ALA A 154 8.62 -16.44 19.53
CA ALA A 154 9.50 -16.54 18.36
C ALA A 154 8.72 -16.99 17.12
N LEU A 155 9.02 -16.39 15.96
CA LEU A 155 8.49 -16.81 14.66
C LEU A 155 9.07 -18.15 14.16
N PRO A 156 10.39 -18.41 14.22
CA PRO A 156 10.96 -19.64 13.70
C PRO A 156 10.79 -20.82 14.66
N MET A 157 10.94 -22.04 14.11
CA MET A 157 11.19 -23.21 14.92
C MET A 157 12.60 -23.11 15.54
N MET A 158 12.72 -23.31 16.85
CA MET A 158 14.01 -23.33 17.53
C MET A 158 14.13 -24.58 18.39
N MET A 159 15.20 -25.34 18.21
CA MET A 159 15.55 -26.46 19.09
C MET A 159 16.53 -25.96 20.15
N THR A 160 16.15 -26.06 21.42
CA THR A 160 16.97 -25.63 22.55
C THR A 160 17.19 -26.80 23.51
N ALA A 161 18.13 -26.66 24.45
CA ALA A 161 18.33 -27.65 25.50
C ALA A 161 17.08 -27.85 26.39
N ALA A 162 16.23 -26.82 26.51
CA ALA A 162 14.99 -26.86 27.29
C ALA A 162 13.78 -27.39 26.49
N GLY A 163 13.96 -27.73 25.20
CA GLY A 163 12.91 -28.23 24.33
C GLY A 163 12.76 -27.43 23.03
N THR A 164 11.70 -27.75 22.28
CA THR A 164 11.43 -27.19 20.95
C THR A 164 10.40 -26.07 21.02
N VAL A 165 10.78 -24.88 20.55
CA VAL A 165 9.85 -23.78 20.27
C VAL A 165 9.19 -24.03 18.92
N ARG A 166 7.86 -24.09 18.90
CA ARG A 166 7.08 -24.27 17.67
C ARG A 166 7.07 -22.98 16.85
N PRO A 167 7.18 -23.07 15.52
CA PRO A 167 7.11 -21.89 14.66
C PRO A 167 5.73 -21.21 14.76
N ALA A 168 5.71 -19.89 14.60
CA ALA A 168 4.47 -19.13 14.47
C ALA A 168 3.77 -19.48 13.15
N LYS A 169 2.44 -19.41 13.15
CA LYS A 169 1.60 -19.56 11.97
C LYS A 169 1.12 -18.19 11.53
N ALA A 170 1.50 -17.80 10.31
CA ALA A 170 1.08 -16.54 9.70
C ALA A 170 0.06 -16.81 8.57
N PHE A 171 -1.00 -16.03 8.55
CA PHE A 171 -2.03 -16.08 7.53
C PHE A 171 -2.17 -14.75 6.81
N VAL A 172 -1.95 -14.75 5.49
CA VAL A 172 -1.99 -13.55 4.66
C VAL A 172 -3.26 -13.55 3.81
N MET A 173 -4.09 -12.52 3.96
CA MET A 173 -5.37 -12.37 3.28
C MET A 173 -5.23 -11.32 2.17
N GLY A 174 -5.13 -11.81 0.93
CA GLY A 174 -4.74 -11.06 -0.26
C GLY A 174 -3.31 -11.37 -0.66
N ALA A 175 -3.09 -11.80 -1.90
CA ALA A 175 -1.79 -12.10 -2.49
C ALA A 175 -1.51 -11.15 -3.68
N GLY A 176 -1.78 -9.86 -3.46
CA GLY A 176 -1.23 -8.77 -4.26
C GLY A 176 0.23 -8.49 -3.90
N VAL A 177 0.78 -7.36 -4.35
CA VAL A 177 2.20 -7.01 -4.12
C VAL A 177 2.56 -6.98 -2.63
N ALA A 178 1.74 -6.34 -1.79
CA ALA A 178 1.95 -6.31 -0.34
C ALA A 178 1.86 -7.70 0.28
N GLY A 179 0.83 -8.47 -0.08
CA GLY A 179 0.62 -9.83 0.42
C GLY A 179 1.78 -10.78 0.09
N LEU A 180 2.23 -10.79 -1.16
CA LEU A 180 3.39 -11.59 -1.58
C LEU A 180 4.67 -11.21 -0.83
N GLN A 181 4.89 -9.91 -0.60
CA GLN A 181 6.05 -9.48 0.18
C GLN A 181 5.92 -9.85 1.66
N ALA A 182 4.72 -9.79 2.25
CA ALA A 182 4.45 -10.27 3.60
C ALA A 182 4.70 -11.78 3.72
N ILE A 183 4.24 -12.56 2.74
CA ILE A 183 4.50 -14.02 2.67
C ILE A 183 6.01 -14.27 2.65
N ALA A 184 6.73 -13.64 1.73
CA ALA A 184 8.18 -13.82 1.61
C ALA A 184 8.92 -13.44 2.89
N THR A 185 8.51 -12.34 3.55
CA THR A 185 9.15 -11.85 4.77
C THR A 185 8.86 -12.77 5.97
N ALA A 186 7.61 -13.20 6.16
CA ALA A 186 7.25 -14.12 7.23
C ALA A 186 7.93 -15.50 7.06
N LYS A 187 8.05 -15.98 5.81
CA LYS A 187 8.84 -17.19 5.48
C LYS A 187 10.31 -17.02 5.83
N ARG A 188 10.93 -15.87 5.53
CA ARG A 188 12.33 -15.57 5.90
C ARG A 188 12.54 -15.56 7.40
N LEU A 189 11.55 -15.14 8.19
CA LEU A 189 11.58 -15.20 9.65
C LEU A 189 11.24 -16.59 10.22
N GLY A 190 11.00 -17.59 9.37
CA GLY A 190 10.79 -18.99 9.76
C GLY A 190 9.35 -19.35 10.17
N ALA A 191 8.38 -18.47 9.93
CA ALA A 191 6.97 -18.77 10.17
C ALA A 191 6.42 -19.82 9.19
N LEU A 192 5.42 -20.58 9.64
CA LEU A 192 4.58 -21.38 8.76
C LEU A 192 3.53 -20.46 8.14
N VAL A 193 3.65 -20.22 6.83
CA VAL A 193 2.81 -19.24 6.14
C VAL A 193 1.73 -19.94 5.32
N SER A 194 0.51 -19.44 5.46
CA SER A 194 -0.62 -19.74 4.58
C SER A 194 -1.17 -18.43 4.01
N ALA A 195 -1.81 -18.49 2.85
CA ALA A 195 -2.41 -17.30 2.25
C ALA A 195 -3.68 -17.62 1.47
N THR A 196 -4.55 -16.63 1.32
CA THR A 196 -5.75 -16.71 0.49
C THR A 196 -5.85 -15.50 -0.42
N ASP A 197 -6.38 -15.69 -1.63
CA ASP A 197 -6.71 -14.64 -2.58
C ASP A 197 -7.91 -15.13 -3.40
N VAL A 198 -8.73 -14.21 -3.86
CA VAL A 198 -9.89 -14.54 -4.71
C VAL A 198 -9.46 -14.87 -6.14
N ARG A 199 -8.25 -14.50 -6.55
CA ARG A 199 -7.69 -14.82 -7.86
C ARG A 199 -6.95 -16.15 -7.79
N ALA A 200 -7.42 -17.14 -8.54
CA ALA A 200 -6.76 -18.46 -8.63
C ALA A 200 -5.29 -18.37 -9.08
N ALA A 201 -4.97 -17.43 -9.98
CA ALA A 201 -3.61 -17.20 -10.48
C ALA A 201 -2.61 -16.77 -9.38
N ALA A 202 -3.09 -16.24 -8.25
CA ALA A 202 -2.21 -15.92 -7.14
C ALA A 202 -1.71 -17.17 -6.39
N GLY A 203 -2.39 -18.31 -6.54
CA GLY A 203 -2.03 -19.57 -5.89
C GLY A 203 -0.63 -20.05 -6.25
N GLU A 204 -0.29 -20.08 -7.54
CA GLU A 204 1.05 -20.46 -8.01
C GLU A 204 2.14 -19.53 -7.44
N GLN A 205 1.85 -18.23 -7.34
CA GLN A 205 2.78 -17.25 -6.76
C GLN A 205 2.99 -17.49 -5.26
N VAL A 206 1.91 -17.75 -4.52
CA VAL A 206 1.96 -18.09 -3.09
C VAL A 206 2.78 -19.36 -2.86
N GLU A 207 2.54 -20.41 -3.64
CA GLU A 207 3.23 -21.68 -3.54
C GLU A 207 4.71 -21.59 -3.93
N SER A 208 5.05 -20.77 -4.93
CA SER A 208 6.45 -20.51 -5.32
C SER A 208 7.28 -19.87 -4.20
N LEU A 209 6.64 -19.15 -3.28
CA LEU A 209 7.24 -18.59 -2.06
C LEU A 209 7.27 -19.59 -0.89
N GLY A 210 6.79 -20.81 -1.10
CA GLY A 210 6.76 -21.88 -0.10
C GLY A 210 5.68 -21.71 0.96
N ALA A 211 4.62 -20.94 0.67
CA ALA A 211 3.43 -20.83 1.52
C ALA A 211 2.31 -21.74 1.03
N LYS A 212 1.39 -22.10 1.92
CA LYS A 212 0.22 -22.90 1.57
C LYS A 212 -0.90 -21.99 1.05
N PHE A 213 -1.35 -22.19 -0.18
CA PHE A 213 -2.52 -21.49 -0.69
C PHE A 213 -3.82 -22.13 -0.17
N ILE A 214 -4.73 -21.29 0.29
CA ILE A 214 -6.01 -21.67 0.89
C ILE A 214 -7.12 -21.01 0.06
N MET A 215 -7.93 -21.83 -0.61
CA MET A 215 -8.99 -21.36 -1.50
C MET A 215 -10.18 -22.33 -1.46
N THR A 216 -11.40 -21.80 -1.59
CA THR A 216 -12.61 -22.60 -1.83
C THR A 216 -12.83 -22.80 -3.33
N ASP A 217 -13.36 -23.94 -3.74
CA ASP A 217 -13.72 -24.19 -5.14
C ASP A 217 -14.69 -23.13 -5.72
N ALA A 218 -15.54 -22.55 -4.87
CA ALA A 218 -16.49 -21.49 -5.23
C ALA A 218 -15.83 -20.18 -5.73
N LEU A 219 -14.53 -19.94 -5.49
CA LEU A 219 -13.86 -18.68 -5.81
C LEU A 219 -13.02 -18.72 -7.09
N LYS A 220 -12.98 -19.85 -7.81
CA LYS A 220 -12.02 -20.08 -8.90
C LYS A 220 -12.09 -19.06 -10.06
N ASP A 221 -13.24 -18.39 -10.25
CA ASP A 221 -13.49 -17.43 -11.34
C ASP A 221 -13.65 -15.96 -10.90
N ALA A 222 -13.06 -15.55 -9.76
CA ALA A 222 -13.21 -14.19 -9.22
C ALA A 222 -12.15 -13.16 -9.70
N SER A 223 -11.49 -13.40 -10.83
CA SER A 223 -10.53 -12.45 -11.43
C SER A 223 -11.24 -11.30 -12.15
N GLY A 224 -10.75 -10.06 -11.97
CA GLY A 224 -11.21 -8.86 -12.68
C GLY A 224 -10.20 -8.37 -13.73
N ALA A 225 -10.46 -7.20 -14.32
CA ALA A 225 -9.58 -6.60 -15.32
C ALA A 225 -8.29 -6.01 -14.72
N GLY A 226 -7.19 -6.00 -15.49
CA GLY A 226 -5.92 -5.37 -15.09
C GLY A 226 -5.23 -6.02 -13.90
N GLY A 227 -5.53 -7.29 -13.60
CA GLY A 227 -4.95 -8.04 -12.47
C GLY A 227 -5.59 -7.74 -11.11
N TYR A 228 -6.66 -6.94 -11.06
CA TYR A 228 -7.47 -6.72 -9.85
C TYR A 228 -8.52 -7.82 -9.67
N ALA A 229 -9.05 -7.94 -8.46
CA ALA A 229 -10.21 -8.79 -8.17
C ALA A 229 -11.51 -8.10 -8.59
N ARG A 230 -12.53 -8.89 -8.97
CA ARG A 230 -13.91 -8.38 -9.08
C ARG A 230 -14.62 -8.45 -7.72
N GLU A 231 -15.78 -7.81 -7.63
CA GLU A 231 -16.67 -8.00 -6.50
C GLU A 231 -17.22 -9.43 -6.47
N LEU A 232 -17.24 -10.02 -5.27
CA LEU A 232 -17.78 -11.35 -5.03
C LEU A 232 -19.30 -11.31 -4.89
N THR A 233 -19.97 -12.34 -5.36
CA THR A 233 -21.39 -12.59 -5.09
C THR A 233 -21.60 -12.94 -3.60
N LYS A 234 -22.84 -12.88 -3.11
CA LYS A 234 -23.14 -13.20 -1.70
C LYS A 234 -22.74 -14.62 -1.30
N ASP A 235 -22.91 -15.58 -2.19
CA ASP A 235 -22.59 -17.00 -1.92
C ASP A 235 -21.07 -17.23 -1.90
N GLU A 236 -20.34 -16.54 -2.79
CA GLU A 236 -18.88 -16.51 -2.79
C GLU A 236 -18.32 -15.87 -1.50
N GLN A 237 -18.93 -14.75 -1.06
CA GLN A 237 -18.57 -14.09 0.20
C GLN A 237 -18.83 -14.99 1.41
N ALA A 238 -19.98 -15.68 1.46
CA ALA A 238 -20.31 -16.59 2.54
C ALA A 238 -19.32 -17.77 2.60
N SER A 239 -19.00 -18.37 1.44
CA SER A 239 -18.02 -19.45 1.33
C SER A 239 -16.62 -19.00 1.76
N GLN A 240 -16.22 -17.78 1.36
CA GLN A 240 -14.95 -17.18 1.80
C GLN A 240 -14.93 -16.96 3.31
N ALA A 241 -16.02 -16.43 3.88
CA ALA A 241 -16.12 -16.16 5.32
C ALA A 241 -16.03 -17.46 6.14
N GLU A 242 -16.66 -18.55 5.70
CA GLU A 242 -16.57 -19.86 6.36
C GLU A 242 -15.13 -20.40 6.34
N LEU A 243 -14.47 -20.33 5.17
CA LEU A 243 -13.06 -20.74 5.04
C LEU A 243 -12.15 -19.93 5.97
N VAL A 244 -12.35 -18.61 6.04
CA VAL A 244 -11.57 -17.72 6.90
C VAL A 244 -11.82 -18.05 8.37
N ALA A 245 -13.08 -18.20 8.80
CA ALA A 245 -13.43 -18.51 10.19
C ALA A 245 -12.79 -19.83 10.67
N GLY A 246 -12.83 -20.88 9.84
CA GLY A 246 -12.26 -22.19 10.18
C GLY A 246 -10.72 -22.21 10.22
N HIS A 247 -10.07 -21.28 9.53
CA HIS A 247 -8.61 -21.20 9.43
C HIS A 247 -7.99 -20.22 10.42
N ILE A 248 -8.61 -19.04 10.62
CA ILE A 248 -8.06 -17.92 11.39
C ILE A 248 -7.88 -18.24 12.88
N SER A 249 -8.76 -19.03 13.48
CA SER A 249 -8.69 -19.49 14.88
C SER A 249 -7.40 -20.27 15.22
N LYS A 250 -6.70 -20.78 14.21
CA LYS A 250 -5.46 -21.56 14.36
C LYS A 250 -4.20 -20.76 14.06
N GLN A 251 -4.31 -19.46 13.79
CA GLN A 251 -3.21 -18.60 13.35
C GLN A 251 -2.73 -17.70 14.49
N ASP A 252 -1.42 -17.47 14.53
CA ASP A 252 -0.81 -16.59 15.51
C ASP A 252 -0.76 -15.14 14.96
N ILE A 253 -0.45 -14.99 13.67
CA ILE A 253 -0.34 -13.69 12.98
C ILE A 253 -1.26 -13.65 11.77
N VAL A 254 -2.04 -12.58 11.59
CA VAL A 254 -2.88 -12.35 10.41
C VAL A 254 -2.51 -11.03 9.76
N ILE A 255 -2.32 -11.01 8.44
CA ILE A 255 -2.03 -9.81 7.67
C ILE A 255 -3.09 -9.65 6.58
N THR A 256 -3.86 -8.56 6.61
CA THR A 256 -4.91 -8.31 5.63
C THR A 256 -4.52 -7.20 4.68
N THR A 257 -4.63 -7.44 3.37
CA THR A 257 -4.18 -6.51 2.32
C THR A 257 -5.22 -6.31 1.22
N ALA A 258 -6.48 -6.67 1.46
CA ALA A 258 -7.51 -6.64 0.42
C ALA A 258 -8.01 -5.21 0.23
N LEU A 259 -7.72 -4.63 -0.93
CA LEU A 259 -8.16 -3.29 -1.29
C LEU A 259 -8.58 -3.21 -2.75
N ILE A 260 -9.69 -2.53 -2.98
CA ILE A 260 -10.18 -2.19 -4.32
C ILE A 260 -10.08 -0.67 -4.47
N PRO A 261 -9.38 -0.15 -5.50
CA PRO A 261 -9.27 1.29 -5.72
C PRO A 261 -10.64 2.00 -5.77
N GLY A 262 -10.75 3.14 -5.08
CA GLY A 262 -11.96 3.95 -5.06
C GLY A 262 -13.13 3.37 -4.27
N ARG A 263 -12.94 2.26 -3.53
CA ARG A 263 -13.98 1.62 -2.71
C ARG A 263 -13.53 1.47 -1.26
N PRO A 264 -14.48 1.40 -0.30
CA PRO A 264 -14.17 0.96 1.05
C PRO A 264 -13.53 -0.43 1.07
N ALA A 265 -12.66 -0.69 2.04
CA ALA A 265 -12.08 -2.00 2.24
C ALA A 265 -13.18 -3.04 2.58
N PRO A 266 -13.17 -4.24 1.97
CA PRO A 266 -14.11 -5.28 2.32
C PRO A 266 -13.84 -5.78 3.75
N LYS A 267 -14.91 -6.02 4.53
CA LYS A 267 -14.80 -6.64 5.85
C LYS A 267 -14.62 -8.14 5.70
N LEU A 268 -13.40 -8.60 5.96
CA LEU A 268 -13.01 -10.01 5.82
C LEU A 268 -12.87 -10.72 7.17
N VAL A 269 -12.58 -9.97 8.24
CA VAL A 269 -12.38 -10.52 9.58
C VAL A 269 -13.38 -9.87 10.52
N THR A 270 -14.34 -10.67 10.98
CA THR A 270 -15.38 -10.22 11.93
C THR A 270 -14.85 -10.18 13.36
N LYS A 271 -15.55 -9.46 14.24
CA LYS A 271 -15.24 -9.46 15.69
C LYS A 271 -15.18 -10.89 16.25
N ALA A 272 -16.12 -11.75 15.87
CA ALA A 272 -16.17 -13.14 16.33
C ALA A 272 -14.94 -13.96 15.87
N MET A 273 -14.44 -13.70 14.65
CA MET A 273 -13.20 -14.32 14.17
C MET A 273 -11.99 -13.88 14.97
N VAL A 274 -11.88 -12.58 15.32
CA VAL A 274 -10.82 -12.07 16.20
C VAL A 274 -10.90 -12.74 17.58
N GLU A 275 -12.08 -12.80 18.18
CA GLU A 275 -12.29 -13.40 19.50
C GLU A 275 -12.03 -14.92 19.53
N SER A 276 -12.05 -15.59 18.38
CA SER A 276 -11.70 -17.01 18.25
C SER A 276 -10.20 -17.29 18.19
N MET A 277 -9.36 -16.25 18.02
CA MET A 277 -7.91 -16.38 17.99
C MET A 277 -7.35 -16.60 19.40
N ALA A 278 -6.14 -17.16 19.48
CA ALA A 278 -5.47 -17.32 20.75
C ALA A 278 -5.04 -15.94 21.32
N PRO A 279 -5.10 -15.75 22.65
CA PRO A 279 -4.45 -14.60 23.28
C PRO A 279 -2.96 -14.53 22.92
N GLY A 280 -2.45 -13.32 22.70
CA GLY A 280 -1.12 -13.06 22.17
C GLY A 280 -1.06 -12.99 20.64
N SER A 281 -2.13 -13.38 19.92
CA SER A 281 -2.18 -13.23 18.46
C SER A 281 -2.13 -11.77 18.01
N VAL A 282 -1.67 -11.56 16.77
CA VAL A 282 -1.51 -10.22 16.18
C VAL A 282 -2.19 -10.15 14.82
N ILE A 283 -2.91 -9.06 14.57
CA ILE A 283 -3.49 -8.74 13.27
C ILE A 283 -2.89 -7.42 12.77
N VAL A 284 -2.44 -7.39 11.52
CA VAL A 284 -1.99 -6.16 10.85
C VAL A 284 -2.90 -5.88 9.66
N ASP A 285 -3.63 -4.78 9.72
CA ASP A 285 -4.62 -4.40 8.72
C ASP A 285 -4.07 -3.29 7.80
N LEU A 286 -3.51 -3.69 6.65
CA LEU A 286 -2.94 -2.75 5.68
C LEU A 286 -4.02 -1.92 4.97
N ALA A 287 -5.30 -2.28 5.10
CA ALA A 287 -6.41 -1.56 4.50
C ALA A 287 -7.03 -0.52 5.45
N ALA A 288 -6.41 -0.26 6.61
CA ALA A 288 -6.93 0.64 7.65
C ALA A 288 -7.30 2.05 7.12
N GLU A 289 -6.52 2.61 6.20
CA GLU A 289 -6.79 3.95 5.62
C GLU A 289 -8.13 4.01 4.86
N ARG A 290 -8.65 2.86 4.41
CA ARG A 290 -9.93 2.75 3.69
C ARG A 290 -11.02 2.03 4.50
N GLY A 291 -10.90 2.09 5.82
CA GLY A 291 -11.86 1.51 6.76
C GLY A 291 -11.46 0.14 7.32
N GLY A 292 -10.41 -0.50 6.80
CA GLY A 292 -9.85 -1.75 7.31
C GLY A 292 -10.61 -3.01 6.89
N ASN A 293 -9.88 -4.11 6.70
CA ASN A 293 -10.47 -5.43 6.48
C ASN A 293 -11.00 -6.09 7.76
N VAL A 294 -10.58 -5.63 8.94
CA VAL A 294 -11.04 -6.13 10.24
C VAL A 294 -12.13 -5.19 10.78
N GLU A 295 -13.20 -5.76 11.34
CA GLU A 295 -14.30 -4.96 11.91
C GLU A 295 -13.85 -4.06 13.07
N LEU A 296 -12.86 -4.51 13.84
CA LEU A 296 -12.36 -3.82 15.03
C LEU A 296 -11.25 -2.80 14.74
N THR A 297 -10.71 -2.75 13.50
CA THR A 297 -9.62 -1.84 13.15
C THR A 297 -9.99 -0.39 13.44
N GLN A 298 -9.15 0.28 14.22
CA GLN A 298 -9.18 1.73 14.39
C GLN A 298 -8.04 2.34 13.57
N PRO A 299 -8.33 3.10 12.49
CA PRO A 299 -7.29 3.68 11.64
C PRO A 299 -6.32 4.55 12.44
N GLY A 300 -5.03 4.34 12.20
CA GLY A 300 -3.91 5.05 12.83
C GLY A 300 -3.54 4.52 14.22
N LYS A 301 -4.21 3.49 14.75
CA LYS A 301 -4.00 3.02 16.11
C LYS A 301 -3.58 1.56 16.18
N VAL A 302 -2.90 1.22 17.28
CA VAL A 302 -2.76 -0.16 17.76
C VAL A 302 -3.73 -0.32 18.92
N ILE A 303 -4.58 -1.34 18.85
CA ILE A 303 -5.53 -1.66 19.91
C ILE A 303 -5.36 -3.10 20.36
N GLU A 304 -5.86 -3.40 21.55
CA GLU A 304 -5.97 -4.76 22.06
C GLU A 304 -7.47 -5.10 22.21
N HIS A 305 -7.85 -6.31 21.81
CA HIS A 305 -9.20 -6.85 21.99
C HIS A 305 -9.14 -8.35 22.27
N ASN A 306 -9.62 -8.77 23.45
CA ASN A 306 -9.68 -10.19 23.86
C ASN A 306 -8.32 -10.92 23.78
N GLY A 307 -7.24 -10.24 24.17
CA GLY A 307 -5.88 -10.74 24.10
C GLY A 307 -5.24 -10.65 22.71
N VAL A 308 -5.94 -10.14 21.69
CA VAL A 308 -5.42 -9.99 20.32
C VAL A 308 -5.01 -8.55 20.06
N THR A 309 -3.79 -8.34 19.60
CA THR A 309 -3.32 -7.01 19.18
C THR A 309 -3.70 -6.74 17.74
N ILE A 310 -4.31 -5.59 17.45
CA ILE A 310 -4.72 -5.18 16.10
C ILE A 310 -3.98 -3.88 15.74
N ILE A 311 -3.12 -3.96 14.73
CA ILE A 311 -2.34 -2.85 14.19
C ILE A 311 -3.05 -2.27 12.97
N GLY A 312 -3.53 -1.04 13.09
CA GLY A 312 -4.26 -0.32 12.05
C GLY A 312 -3.53 0.90 11.50
N TYR A 313 -2.18 0.87 11.39
CA TYR A 313 -1.43 2.01 10.86
C TYR A 313 -1.87 2.37 9.43
N THR A 314 -2.01 3.67 9.16
CA THR A 314 -2.43 4.20 7.85
C THR A 314 -1.27 4.58 6.94
N ASN A 315 -0.03 4.59 7.46
CA ASN A 315 1.18 4.87 6.69
C ASN A 315 2.35 3.93 7.04
N LEU A 316 2.20 2.63 6.75
CA LEU A 316 3.28 1.66 6.98
C LEU A 316 4.56 1.98 6.19
N ALA A 317 4.45 2.57 5.00
CA ALA A 317 5.64 3.00 4.25
C ALA A 317 6.42 4.10 4.99
N GLY A 318 5.74 4.94 5.78
CA GLY A 318 6.35 5.93 6.67
C GLY A 318 7.11 5.33 7.86
N HIS A 319 6.97 4.04 8.14
CA HIS A 319 7.75 3.36 9.18
C HIS A 319 9.10 2.82 8.64
N ILE A 320 9.29 2.84 7.31
CA ILE A 320 10.56 2.54 6.63
C ILE A 320 10.97 3.66 5.65
N PRO A 321 11.03 4.92 6.12
CA PRO A 321 10.99 6.08 5.23
C PRO A 321 12.20 6.22 4.33
N THR A 322 13.40 5.83 4.79
CA THR A 322 14.61 5.92 3.96
C THR A 322 14.49 5.07 2.68
N THR A 323 14.08 3.81 2.80
CA THR A 323 13.90 2.93 1.64
C THR A 323 12.66 3.31 0.83
N ALA A 324 11.58 3.71 1.50
CA ALA A 324 10.35 4.14 0.84
C ALA A 324 10.56 5.38 -0.04
N SER A 325 11.24 6.41 0.47
CA SER A 325 11.61 7.62 -0.27
C SER A 325 12.54 7.33 -1.44
N GLN A 326 13.49 6.41 -1.29
CA GLN A 326 14.38 6.02 -2.39
C GLN A 326 13.62 5.40 -3.56
N LEU A 327 12.74 4.43 -3.30
CA LEU A 327 11.96 3.79 -4.36
C LEU A 327 10.94 4.76 -4.96
N TYR A 328 10.24 5.52 -4.11
CA TYR A 328 9.27 6.52 -4.53
C TYR A 328 9.89 7.59 -5.44
N ALA A 329 11.02 8.17 -5.02
CA ALA A 329 11.75 9.15 -5.82
C ALA A 329 12.23 8.59 -7.16
N ARG A 330 12.64 7.31 -7.21
CA ARG A 330 13.03 6.66 -8.47
C ARG A 330 11.82 6.44 -9.39
N ASN A 331 10.65 6.12 -8.86
CA ASN A 331 9.42 6.05 -9.64
C ASN A 331 9.07 7.42 -10.27
N LEU A 332 9.12 8.48 -9.46
CA LEU A 332 8.89 9.85 -9.94
C LEU A 332 9.92 10.28 -10.97
N LEU A 333 11.21 9.99 -10.74
CA LEU A 333 12.28 10.26 -11.71
C LEU A 333 12.01 9.56 -13.04
N ALA A 334 11.64 8.27 -13.01
CA ALA A 334 11.37 7.51 -14.22
C ALA A 334 10.24 8.15 -15.05
N PHE A 335 9.17 8.60 -14.40
CA PHE A 335 8.06 9.30 -15.07
C PHE A 335 8.47 10.71 -15.55
N VAL A 336 9.06 11.54 -14.69
CA VAL A 336 9.47 12.90 -15.06
C VAL A 336 10.48 12.89 -16.21
N THR A 337 11.35 11.88 -16.29
CA THR A 337 12.29 11.73 -17.40
C THR A 337 11.58 11.61 -18.76
N THR A 338 10.38 11.01 -18.82
CA THR A 338 9.63 10.91 -20.08
C THR A 338 8.99 12.23 -20.51
N LEU A 339 8.97 13.23 -19.61
CA LEU A 339 8.40 14.56 -19.88
C LEU A 339 9.47 15.58 -20.30
N ILE A 340 10.74 15.16 -20.37
CA ILE A 340 11.89 16.02 -20.65
C ILE A 340 12.51 15.62 -21.99
N ASP A 341 12.67 16.60 -22.88
CA ASP A 341 13.50 16.40 -24.07
C ASP A 341 14.98 16.35 -23.67
N ALA A 342 15.63 15.22 -23.93
CA ALA A 342 17.02 14.97 -23.51
C ALA A 342 18.05 15.88 -24.23
N LYS A 343 17.72 16.41 -25.42
CA LYS A 343 18.61 17.29 -26.19
C LYS A 343 18.43 18.75 -25.75
N GLU A 344 17.18 19.20 -25.70
CA GLU A 344 16.84 20.58 -25.36
C GLU A 344 16.87 20.86 -23.86
N LYS A 345 16.85 19.81 -23.04
CA LYS A 345 16.82 19.89 -21.56
C LYS A 345 15.67 20.78 -21.06
N LYS A 346 14.52 20.63 -21.70
CA LYS A 346 13.28 21.38 -21.45
C LYS A 346 12.11 20.42 -21.33
N LEU A 347 11.04 20.88 -20.68
CA LEU A 347 9.79 20.13 -20.65
C LEU A 347 9.21 20.06 -22.07
N ALA A 348 8.91 18.83 -22.48
CA ALA A 348 8.32 18.50 -23.78
C ALA A 348 7.23 17.45 -23.51
N ILE A 349 6.14 17.88 -22.89
CA ILE A 349 5.05 17.00 -22.49
C ILE A 349 4.27 16.60 -23.75
N ASP A 350 4.35 15.32 -24.10
CA ASP A 350 3.44 14.72 -25.06
C ASP A 350 2.10 14.41 -24.37
N TRP A 351 1.12 15.29 -24.56
CA TRP A 351 -0.22 15.10 -24.01
C TRP A 351 -1.00 13.95 -24.67
N ASP A 352 -0.49 13.42 -25.78
CA ASP A 352 -1.08 12.28 -26.47
C ASP A 352 -0.51 10.92 -26.01
N ASP A 353 0.62 10.92 -25.28
CA ASP A 353 1.21 9.71 -24.70
C ASP A 353 0.25 9.06 -23.68
N GLU A 354 0.19 7.72 -23.73
CA GLU A 354 -0.75 6.95 -22.93
C GLU A 354 -0.52 7.08 -21.41
N LEU A 355 0.73 7.29 -20.96
CA LEU A 355 1.07 7.46 -19.55
C LEU A 355 0.54 8.81 -19.05
N VAL A 356 0.73 9.85 -19.86
CA VAL A 356 0.26 11.21 -19.55
C VAL A 356 -1.27 11.23 -19.56
N LYS A 357 -1.92 10.70 -20.60
CA LYS A 357 -3.39 10.60 -20.67
C LYS A 357 -4.00 9.85 -19.49
N ALA A 358 -3.36 8.78 -19.05
CA ALA A 358 -3.85 7.98 -17.93
C ALA A 358 -3.68 8.67 -16.57
N THR A 359 -2.65 9.51 -16.40
CA THR A 359 -2.27 10.02 -15.06
C THR A 359 -2.68 11.47 -14.81
N VAL A 360 -2.89 12.27 -15.85
CA VAL A 360 -3.25 13.69 -15.70
C VAL A 360 -4.66 13.82 -15.15
N LEU A 361 -4.75 14.44 -13.97
CA LEU A 361 -5.98 14.68 -13.22
C LEU A 361 -6.60 16.04 -13.54
N THR A 362 -5.78 17.09 -13.55
CA THR A 362 -6.19 18.47 -13.84
C THR A 362 -5.29 19.08 -14.89
N ARG A 363 -5.82 19.99 -15.71
CA ARG A 363 -5.05 20.80 -16.67
C ARG A 363 -5.83 22.07 -17.01
N ASP A 364 -5.12 23.17 -17.27
CA ASP A 364 -5.70 24.42 -17.79
C ASP A 364 -6.89 24.98 -16.98
N GLY A 365 -6.88 24.80 -15.66
CA GLY A 365 -7.97 25.28 -14.79
C GLY A 365 -9.11 24.28 -14.58
N ALA A 366 -9.09 23.11 -15.23
CA ALA A 366 -10.16 22.14 -15.22
C ALA A 366 -9.70 20.75 -14.76
N VAL A 367 -10.65 19.95 -14.27
CA VAL A 367 -10.46 18.50 -14.10
C VAL A 367 -10.64 17.86 -15.47
N VAL A 368 -9.69 17.02 -15.90
CA VAL A 368 -9.67 16.44 -17.25
C VAL A 368 -9.72 14.91 -17.26
N HIS A 369 -9.45 14.27 -16.12
CA HIS A 369 -9.42 12.81 -16.06
C HIS A 369 -10.83 12.21 -16.23
N PRO A 370 -11.03 11.21 -17.12
CA PRO A 370 -12.36 10.68 -17.45
C PRO A 370 -13.18 10.21 -16.25
N ASN A 371 -12.54 9.68 -15.20
CA ASN A 371 -13.23 9.21 -14.00
C ASN A 371 -13.80 10.33 -13.11
N PHE A 372 -13.38 11.59 -13.32
CA PHE A 372 -13.73 12.75 -12.46
C PHE A 372 -14.37 13.89 -13.24
N VAL A 373 -14.28 13.88 -14.57
CA VAL A 373 -15.11 14.75 -15.40
C VAL A 373 -16.54 14.23 -15.24
N ALA A 374 -17.44 15.07 -14.72
CA ALA A 374 -18.86 14.75 -14.72
C ALA A 374 -19.24 14.34 -16.16
N ALA A 375 -19.79 13.14 -16.35
CA ALA A 375 -20.31 12.74 -17.65
C ALA A 375 -21.12 13.93 -18.21
N PRO A 376 -20.91 14.34 -19.47
CA PRO A 376 -21.75 15.38 -20.06
C PRO A 376 -23.17 14.93 -19.78
N ALA A 377 -23.93 15.76 -19.06
CA ALA A 377 -25.32 15.47 -18.76
C ALA A 377 -25.93 15.09 -20.11
N ALA A 378 -26.27 13.80 -20.28
CA ALA A 378 -26.99 13.36 -21.44
C ALA A 378 -28.18 14.32 -21.50
N ALA A 379 -28.24 15.11 -22.57
CA ALA A 379 -29.27 16.12 -22.74
C ALA A 379 -30.59 15.41 -22.49
N GLN A 380 -31.20 15.69 -21.33
CA GLN A 380 -32.51 15.17 -21.04
C GLN A 380 -33.40 15.70 -22.17
N PRO A 381 -34.08 14.83 -22.94
CA PRO A 381 -35.02 15.30 -23.93
C PRO A 381 -36.01 16.20 -23.21
N ALA A 382 -36.15 17.42 -23.72
CA ALA A 382 -36.98 18.46 -23.15
C ALA A 382 -38.34 17.91 -22.75
N SER A 383 -38.58 17.85 -21.44
CA SER A 383 -39.87 17.51 -20.87
C SER A 383 -40.89 18.55 -21.35
N ALA A 384 -41.81 18.11 -22.19
CA ALA A 384 -42.96 18.87 -22.65
C ALA A 384 -43.72 19.51 -21.48
N ALA A 385 -44.21 20.74 -21.73
CA ALA A 385 -44.92 21.59 -20.79
C ALA A 385 -46.16 20.90 -20.18
N LYS A 386 -46.33 21.03 -18.86
CA LYS A 386 -47.59 20.74 -18.16
C LYS A 386 -48.52 21.96 -18.23
N PRO A 387 -49.80 21.80 -18.59
CA PRO A 387 -50.80 22.87 -18.52
C PRO A 387 -51.24 23.19 -17.09
N ALA A 388 -51.73 24.41 -16.93
CA ALA A 388 -52.06 25.10 -15.70
C ALA A 388 -53.13 24.44 -14.79
N THR A 389 -52.95 24.64 -13.49
CA THR A 389 -53.91 24.36 -12.42
C THR A 389 -55.07 25.36 -12.38
N LYS A 390 -56.31 24.85 -12.23
CA LYS A 390 -57.42 25.58 -11.60
C LYS A 390 -58.01 24.74 -10.44
N LYS A 391 -58.20 25.43 -9.31
CA LYS A 391 -58.79 25.02 -8.02
C LYS A 391 -60.31 24.74 -8.17
N PRO A 392 -60.92 23.86 -7.36
CA PRO A 392 -61.74 24.30 -6.19
C PRO A 392 -61.46 23.42 -4.94
N ALA A 393 -61.27 23.94 -3.72
CA ALA A 393 -62.26 24.46 -2.76
C ALA A 393 -63.19 23.38 -2.13
N ALA A 394 -62.85 23.02 -0.88
CA ALA A 394 -63.67 22.65 0.28
C ALA A 394 -64.94 21.78 0.14
N ALA A 395 -65.02 20.68 0.90
CA ALA A 395 -65.72 20.62 2.19
C ALA A 395 -66.23 19.20 2.56
N LYS A 396 -66.02 18.86 3.85
CA LYS A 396 -66.88 18.11 4.78
C LYS A 396 -67.11 16.59 4.67
N SER A 397 -66.74 15.95 5.79
CA SER A 397 -67.50 14.91 6.54
C SER A 397 -67.61 13.52 5.88
N ALA A 398 -67.71 12.38 6.55
CA ALA A 398 -67.92 12.02 7.94
C ALA A 398 -67.49 10.54 8.14
N THR A 399 -67.19 10.19 9.40
CA THR A 399 -67.55 8.93 10.10
C THR A 399 -67.29 7.53 9.51
N ALA A 400 -66.44 6.81 10.27
CA ALA A 400 -66.78 5.61 11.06
C ALA A 400 -66.57 4.17 10.52
N LYS A 401 -65.96 3.39 11.43
CA LYS A 401 -66.03 1.92 11.71
C LYS A 401 -65.48 0.97 10.63
N ALA A 402 -64.41 0.22 10.90
CA ALA A 402 -64.21 -0.90 11.84
C ALA A 402 -64.80 -2.24 11.38
N THR A 403 -63.92 -3.26 11.21
CA THR A 403 -64.03 -4.72 11.50
C THR A 403 -62.94 -5.42 10.67
N ALA A 404 -61.86 -5.97 11.24
CA ALA A 404 -61.73 -7.29 11.90
C ALA A 404 -62.24 -8.47 11.05
N SER A 405 -61.36 -9.38 10.58
CA SER A 405 -61.08 -10.65 11.25
C SER A 405 -60.29 -11.67 10.39
N LYS A 406 -59.43 -12.43 11.09
CA LYS A 406 -59.21 -13.90 11.03
C LYS A 406 -58.50 -14.57 9.83
N ALA A 407 -57.31 -15.11 10.15
CA ALA A 407 -56.77 -16.41 9.71
C ALA A 407 -57.67 -17.60 10.20
N PRO A 408 -57.41 -18.93 9.99
CA PRO A 408 -56.14 -19.63 9.68
C PRO A 408 -56.21 -21.00 8.91
N ALA A 409 -55.07 -21.75 8.92
CA ALA A 409 -54.88 -23.21 9.06
C ALA A 409 -54.64 -24.11 7.80
N LYS A 410 -53.45 -24.75 7.69
CA LYS A 410 -53.06 -26.19 7.91
C LYS A 410 -53.09 -27.04 6.61
N SER A 411 -52.11 -27.87 6.21
CA SER A 411 -51.69 -29.21 6.72
C SER A 411 -50.60 -29.77 5.76
N ALA A 412 -49.38 -30.16 6.16
CA ALA A 412 -48.84 -31.51 6.48
C ALA A 412 -48.95 -32.63 5.41
N ALA A 413 -47.80 -33.23 4.98
CA ALA A 413 -47.50 -34.68 4.87
C ALA A 413 -46.22 -35.03 4.04
N THR A 414 -45.43 -36.01 4.51
CA THR A 414 -44.39 -36.88 3.84
C THR A 414 -44.73 -38.35 4.19
N PRO A 415 -44.09 -39.49 3.71
CA PRO A 415 -42.77 -39.71 3.05
C PRO A 415 -42.61 -40.89 1.98
N LYS A 416 -41.44 -40.96 1.27
CA LYS A 416 -40.61 -42.10 0.67
C LYS A 416 -41.25 -43.19 -0.28
N PRO A 417 -40.51 -44.11 -1.03
CA PRO A 417 -39.05 -44.41 -1.20
C PRO A 417 -38.47 -44.86 -2.61
N ALA A 418 -37.11 -44.98 -2.68
CA ALA A 418 -36.17 -45.90 -3.43
C ALA A 418 -36.15 -46.04 -4.99
N ALA A 419 -35.04 -45.70 -5.71
CA ALA A 419 -33.87 -46.50 -6.23
C ALA A 419 -34.12 -47.28 -7.56
N PRO A 420 -33.14 -47.69 -8.44
CA PRO A 420 -31.65 -47.73 -8.35
C PRO A 420 -30.84 -47.25 -9.61
N LYS A 421 -29.51 -47.44 -9.56
CA LYS A 421 -28.44 -47.19 -10.57
C LYS A 421 -28.45 -48.17 -11.78
N PRO A 422 -27.51 -48.01 -12.73
CA PRO A 422 -26.58 -49.12 -12.98
C PRO A 422 -25.08 -48.75 -12.90
N ASP A 423 -24.31 -49.73 -12.44
CA ASP A 423 -22.84 -49.82 -12.42
C ASP A 423 -22.26 -50.17 -13.79
N ILE A 424 -21.02 -49.75 -14.09
CA ILE A 424 -20.00 -50.60 -14.71
C ILE A 424 -18.66 -50.32 -14.02
N ALA A 425 -17.98 -51.40 -13.63
CA ALA A 425 -16.76 -51.46 -12.84
C ALA A 425 -15.46 -51.56 -13.67
N HIS A 426 -14.36 -51.21 -12.98
CA HIS A 426 -12.93 -51.62 -13.05
C HIS A 426 -12.58 -52.90 -13.86
N ASP A 427 -11.37 -53.15 -14.40
CA ASP A 427 -9.95 -52.84 -14.04
C ASP A 427 -9.02 -53.43 -15.17
N PRO A 428 -7.68 -53.64 -15.05
CA PRO A 428 -6.53 -52.84 -14.58
C PRO A 428 -5.28 -52.89 -15.53
N GLU A 429 -4.13 -52.41 -15.04
CA GLU A 429 -2.72 -52.67 -15.43
C GLU A 429 -2.01 -51.82 -16.52
N ALA A 430 -1.08 -50.96 -16.08
CA ALA A 430 0.33 -50.99 -16.51
C ALA A 430 1.23 -50.17 -15.56
N LYS A 431 2.27 -50.81 -15.02
CA LYS A 431 3.32 -50.25 -14.16
C LYS A 431 4.35 -49.40 -14.95
N PRO A 432 5.12 -48.51 -14.27
CA PRO A 432 5.92 -47.48 -14.91
C PRO A 432 7.34 -47.97 -15.28
N ALA A 433 7.84 -47.53 -16.43
CA ALA A 433 9.21 -47.73 -16.86
C ALA A 433 10.13 -46.61 -16.34
N ALA A 434 11.19 -47.02 -15.66
CA ALA A 434 12.29 -46.21 -15.15
C ALA A 434 13.03 -45.45 -16.27
N ARG A 435 13.44 -44.21 -15.99
CA ARG A 435 14.47 -43.52 -16.78
C ARG A 435 15.63 -43.06 -15.90
N LYS A 436 16.80 -43.51 -16.34
CA LYS A 436 18.11 -43.56 -15.70
C LYS A 436 18.75 -42.18 -15.54
N THR A 437 19.35 -41.97 -14.38
CA THR A 437 20.52 -41.11 -14.15
C THR A 437 21.70 -41.53 -15.04
N PRO A 438 22.53 -40.59 -15.54
CA PRO A 438 23.90 -40.89 -15.90
C PRO A 438 24.87 -40.54 -14.76
N ALA A 439 25.84 -41.43 -14.59
CA ALA A 439 26.82 -41.44 -13.55
C ALA A 439 27.94 -40.39 -13.70
N ARG A 440 28.43 -40.02 -12.53
CA ARG A 440 29.70 -39.37 -12.18
C ARG A 440 30.91 -40.07 -12.84
N LYS A 441 31.81 -39.29 -13.45
CA LYS A 441 33.22 -39.65 -13.64
C LYS A 441 34.10 -38.80 -12.72
N THR A 442 34.96 -39.49 -11.97
CA THR A 442 36.20 -39.05 -11.31
C THR A 442 37.16 -38.39 -12.33
N ALA A 443 38.09 -37.48 -12.03
CA ALA A 443 38.93 -37.24 -10.87
C ALA A 443 39.57 -35.82 -10.94
N ALA A 444 39.88 -35.22 -9.78
CA ALA A 444 41.09 -34.46 -9.46
C ALA A 444 40.84 -33.61 -8.20
N LYS A 445 41.74 -33.71 -7.22
CA LYS A 445 41.79 -32.99 -5.93
C LYS A 445 43.25 -32.50 -5.78
N PRO A 446 43.60 -31.60 -4.84
CA PRO A 446 43.15 -30.23 -4.59
C PRO A 446 44.30 -29.21 -4.78
N ALA A 447 43.97 -27.93 -4.97
CA ALA A 447 44.90 -26.84 -4.63
C ALA A 447 44.44 -26.21 -3.31
N ALA A 448 45.31 -26.30 -2.31
CA ALA A 448 45.17 -25.69 -1.00
C ALA A 448 45.27 -24.16 -1.11
N ALA A 449 44.36 -23.45 -0.46
CA ALA A 449 44.55 -22.05 -0.11
C ALA A 449 45.00 -22.00 1.35
N GLU A 450 46.24 -21.55 1.53
CA GLU A 450 46.92 -21.41 2.80
C GLU A 450 46.18 -20.43 3.71
N ALA A 451 45.95 -20.88 4.94
CA ALA A 451 45.74 -20.04 6.10
C ALA A 451 47.11 -19.64 6.66
N HIS A 452 47.29 -18.37 7.02
CA HIS A 452 48.37 -17.94 7.90
C HIS A 452 47.98 -16.66 8.68
N PRO A 453 48.60 -16.40 9.83
CA PRO A 453 47.89 -16.40 11.10
C PRO A 453 47.98 -15.07 11.88
N GLN A 454 47.22 -14.98 12.96
CA GLN A 454 47.46 -14.01 14.04
C GLN A 454 48.69 -14.42 14.87
N SER A 455 49.58 -13.48 15.20
CA SER A 455 50.04 -13.21 16.58
C SER A 455 51.34 -12.38 16.68
N ALA A 456 51.20 -11.20 17.30
CA ALA A 456 52.08 -10.56 18.31
C ALA A 456 53.55 -10.16 18.02
N ALA A 457 53.80 -8.85 18.11
CA ALA A 457 54.89 -8.26 18.90
C ALA A 457 54.47 -6.85 19.39
N ALA A 458 54.73 -6.57 20.67
CA ALA A 458 54.30 -5.36 21.41
C ALA A 458 55.46 -4.31 21.53
N PRO A 459 55.42 -3.29 22.42
CA PRO A 459 55.17 -1.88 22.06
C PRO A 459 56.34 -0.91 22.39
N ALA A 460 56.33 0.31 21.82
CA ALA A 460 57.22 1.40 22.25
C ALA A 460 56.54 2.79 22.29
N LYS A 461 56.25 3.22 23.52
CA LYS A 461 56.30 4.57 24.15
C LYS A 461 55.97 5.85 23.36
N LYS A 462 54.94 6.55 23.88
CA LYS A 462 54.70 8.02 23.82
C LYS A 462 55.81 8.83 24.50
N PRO A 463 55.84 10.16 24.29
CA PRO A 463 55.39 11.04 25.38
C PRO A 463 54.35 12.09 24.96
N ALA A 464 53.59 12.52 25.97
CA ALA A 464 52.46 13.42 25.90
C ALA A 464 52.86 14.90 25.81
N ALA A 465 51.99 15.72 25.19
CA ALA A 465 51.97 17.17 25.32
C ALA A 465 50.54 17.66 25.57
N LYS A 466 50.46 18.76 26.33
CA LYS A 466 49.37 19.21 27.20
C LYS A 466 48.20 19.89 26.48
N LYS A 467 46.99 19.74 27.06
CA LYS A 467 45.83 20.63 26.90
C LYS A 467 46.14 22.06 27.40
N PRO A 468 45.40 23.06 26.90
CA PRO A 468 44.86 24.07 27.80
C PRO A 468 43.33 24.17 27.73
N ALA A 469 42.80 24.68 28.84
CA ALA A 469 41.42 24.62 29.28
C ALA A 469 40.50 25.65 28.61
N ALA A 470 39.21 25.29 28.58
CA ALA A 470 38.10 26.13 28.19
C ALA A 470 37.84 27.23 29.25
N LYS A 471 37.63 28.47 28.79
CA LYS A 471 37.05 29.57 29.56
C LYS A 471 35.52 29.52 29.42
N MET A 472 34.81 29.42 30.54
CA MET A 472 33.38 29.74 30.63
C MET A 472 33.18 31.27 30.79
N PRO A 473 32.07 31.84 30.29
CA PRO A 473 31.76 33.25 30.44
C PRO A 473 31.08 33.56 31.78
N ALA A 474 31.34 34.77 32.29
CA ALA A 474 30.77 35.33 33.51
C ALA A 474 29.33 35.80 33.31
N ALA A 475 28.49 35.63 34.35
CA ALA A 475 27.20 36.29 34.53
C ALA A 475 27.28 37.30 35.69
N PRO A 476 26.42 38.33 35.74
CA PRO A 476 26.69 39.57 36.48
C PRO A 476 26.03 39.69 37.87
N LYS A 477 26.72 40.49 38.73
CA LYS A 477 26.31 41.43 39.79
C LYS A 477 25.11 41.15 40.74
N GLY A 478 25.39 41.36 42.04
CA GLY A 478 24.48 41.76 43.13
C GLY A 478 24.76 40.94 44.39
N GLY A 479 24.96 41.44 45.61
CA GLY A 479 24.94 42.77 46.23
C GLY A 479 25.29 42.59 47.72
N ASP A 480 25.68 43.69 48.37
CA ASP A 480 25.82 44.00 49.82
C ASP A 480 25.71 42.87 50.87
N GLN A 481 26.78 42.66 51.65
CA GLN A 481 26.97 43.17 53.03
C GLN A 481 28.31 42.69 53.60
#